data_AF-A0A9D6RRD6-F1
#
_entry.id   AF-A0A9D6RRD6-F1
#
_cell.length_a   1.000
_cell.length_b   1.000
_cell.length_c   1.000
_cell.angle_alpha   90.00
_cell.angle_beta   90.00
_cell.angle_gamma   90.00
#
_symmetry.space_group_name_H-M   'P 1'
#
loop_
_entity.id
_entity.type
_entity.pdbx_description
1 polymer ?
#
loop_
_entity_poly.entity_id
_entity_poly.type
_entity_poly.pdbx_seq_one_letter_code
_entity_poly.pdbx_strand_id
1 'polypeptide(L)'
;MECISIEPIFALTQNRLPAGEAERIRTHLDTGCTACRNQWCPLQEVLAATAGHTLLQPPAWLTRQAMGLFTWNKTRSPENGLQRIPALLLVDSFAEGQLVGFRSASLMARQMLYRAGNYNINLSLNYLERMRAIDIIGQPMPLCADLEILAGADVEMLKNSIVTCATKSNEFGAFILSGIPEGIYDLRVKSEKEQLDIVELDATVRRH
;
A
#
# COMPACT_ATOMS: atom_id res chain seq x y z
N MET A 1 -20.63 21.67 41.81
CA MET A 1 -20.83 21.65 40.35
C MET A 1 -20.84 20.20 39.92
N GLU A 2 -21.80 19.78 39.10
CA GLU A 2 -21.83 18.43 38.56
C GLU A 2 -20.69 18.24 37.55
N CYS A 3 -20.14 17.02 37.48
CA CYS A 3 -19.11 16.66 36.52
C CYS A 3 -19.72 16.53 35.12
N ILE A 4 -18.93 16.90 34.11
CA ILE A 4 -19.32 16.81 32.70
C ILE A 4 -19.06 15.39 32.21
N SER A 5 -19.94 14.85 31.37
CA SER A 5 -19.72 13.55 30.73
C SER A 5 -18.60 13.63 29.69
N ILE A 6 -18.17 12.47 29.17
CA ILE A 6 -17.03 12.42 28.24
C ILE A 6 -17.37 12.97 26.84
N GLU A 7 -18.63 12.87 26.38
CA GLU A 7 -19.02 13.27 25.04
C GLU A 7 -18.86 14.78 24.79
N PRO A 8 -19.30 15.69 25.69
CA PRO A 8 -19.02 17.11 25.53
C PRO A 8 -17.52 17.43 25.61
N ILE A 9 -16.76 16.73 26.45
CA ILE A 9 -15.30 16.89 26.55
C ILE A 9 -14.63 16.48 25.24
N PHE A 10 -15.07 15.39 24.61
CA PHE A 10 -14.60 14.97 23.30
C PHE A 10 -15.01 15.95 22.19
N ALA A 11 -16.26 16.43 22.18
CA ALA A 11 -16.73 17.42 21.22
C ALA A 11 -15.94 18.75 21.31
N LEU A 12 -15.50 19.14 22.51
CA LEU A 12 -14.60 20.27 22.73
C LEU A 12 -13.26 20.07 22.00
N THR A 13 -12.68 18.86 22.03
CA THR A 13 -11.41 18.58 21.33
C THR A 13 -11.48 18.72 19.82
N GLN A 14 -12.67 18.54 19.24
CA GLN A 14 -12.92 18.60 17.80
C GLN A 14 -13.45 19.96 17.36
N ASN A 15 -13.53 20.93 18.29
CA ASN A 15 -14.09 22.25 18.05
C ASN A 15 -15.54 22.21 17.52
N ARG A 16 -16.34 21.25 18.00
CA ARG A 16 -17.74 21.01 17.56
C ARG A 16 -18.80 21.57 18.49
N LEU A 17 -18.41 22.29 19.54
CA LEU A 17 -19.34 22.88 20.49
C LEU A 17 -19.62 24.36 20.20
N PRO A 18 -20.84 24.86 20.50
CA PRO A 18 -21.12 26.28 20.53
C PRO A 18 -20.18 27.02 21.49
N ALA A 19 -19.79 28.25 21.17
CA ALA A 19 -18.78 29.01 21.93
C ALA A 19 -19.09 29.12 23.43
N GLY A 20 -20.35 29.35 23.81
CA GLY A 20 -20.74 29.45 25.23
C GLY A 20 -20.67 28.13 26.00
N GLU A 21 -20.87 27.00 25.32
CA GLU A 21 -20.75 25.68 25.93
C GLU A 21 -19.28 25.25 26.03
N ALA A 22 -18.49 25.52 24.98
CA ALA A 22 -17.06 25.31 25.00
C ALA A 22 -16.38 26.06 26.16
N GLU A 23 -16.77 27.33 26.38
CA GLU A 23 -16.21 28.15 27.44
C GLU A 23 -16.59 27.67 28.85
N ARG A 24 -17.84 27.21 29.03
CA ARG A 24 -18.27 26.58 30.29
C ARG A 24 -17.45 25.33 30.62
N ILE A 25 -17.20 24.47 29.63
CA ILE A 25 -16.43 23.24 29.82
C ILE A 25 -14.96 23.58 30.11
N ARG A 26 -14.35 24.52 29.38
CA ARG A 26 -12.99 25.00 29.64
C ARG A 26 -12.85 25.55 31.06
N THR A 27 -13.77 26.43 31.47
CA THR A 27 -13.81 26.98 32.83
C THR A 27 -13.89 25.86 33.87
N HIS A 28 -14.72 24.84 33.64
CA HIS A 28 -14.81 23.70 34.55
C HIS A 28 -13.50 22.89 34.63
N LEU A 29 -12.82 22.66 33.51
CA LEU A 29 -11.51 22.00 33.49
C LEU A 29 -10.44 22.84 34.22
N ASP A 30 -10.46 24.15 34.01
CA ASP A 30 -9.54 25.12 34.63
C ASP A 30 -9.74 25.22 36.14
N THR A 31 -10.98 25.10 36.63
CA THR A 31 -11.28 25.07 38.08
C THR A 31 -10.70 23.87 38.83
N GLY A 32 -10.17 22.86 38.13
CA GLY A 32 -9.42 21.77 38.76
C GLY A 32 -10.23 20.51 39.06
N CYS A 33 -11.39 20.31 38.41
CA CYS A 33 -12.17 19.09 38.57
C CYS A 33 -11.36 17.84 38.18
N THR A 34 -11.02 17.00 39.17
CA THR A 34 -10.17 15.82 38.98
C THR A 34 -10.81 14.77 38.08
N ALA A 35 -12.12 14.53 38.20
CA ALA A 35 -12.85 13.57 37.38
C ALA A 35 -12.82 13.95 35.89
N CYS A 36 -13.09 15.22 35.57
CA CYS A 36 -13.06 15.70 34.19
C CYS A 36 -11.63 15.82 33.64
N ARG A 37 -10.63 16.13 34.48
CA ARG A 37 -9.21 16.11 34.07
C ARG A 37 -8.73 14.72 33.70
N ASN A 38 -9.14 13.69 34.45
CA ASN A 38 -8.80 12.30 34.13
C ASN A 38 -9.36 11.84 32.79
N GLN A 39 -10.43 12.48 32.28
CA GLN A 39 -10.96 12.23 30.94
C GLN A 39 -10.29 13.11 29.87
N TRP A 40 -9.93 14.36 30.21
CA TRP A 40 -9.32 15.33 29.30
C TRP A 40 -7.86 15.03 28.96
N CYS A 41 -7.03 14.67 29.96
CA CYS A 41 -5.59 14.47 29.75
C CYS A 41 -5.28 13.39 28.71
N PRO A 42 -5.88 12.17 28.78
CA PRO A 42 -5.63 11.15 27.75
C PRO A 42 -6.03 11.60 26.34
N LEU A 43 -7.12 12.36 26.21
CA LEU A 43 -7.55 12.89 24.91
C LEU A 43 -6.53 13.89 24.35
N GLN A 44 -5.98 14.76 25.20
CA GLN A 44 -4.92 15.69 24.81
C GLN A 44 -3.64 14.97 24.40
N GLU A 45 -3.26 13.90 25.09
CA GLU A 45 -2.11 13.06 24.74
C GLU A 45 -2.27 12.43 23.35
N VAL A 46 -3.46 11.87 23.06
CA VAL A 46 -3.77 11.31 21.73
C VAL A 46 -3.71 12.40 20.64
N LEU A 47 -4.26 13.58 20.92
CA LEU A 47 -4.23 14.71 19.97
C LEU A 47 -2.81 15.23 19.76
N ALA A 48 -2.00 15.32 20.81
CA ALA A 48 -0.61 15.73 20.70
C ALA A 48 0.22 14.69 19.91
N ALA A 49 0.00 13.39 20.16
CA ALA A 49 0.64 12.32 19.42
C ALA A 49 0.26 12.31 17.93
N THR A 50 -0.97 12.73 17.58
CA THR A 50 -1.46 12.77 16.20
C THR A 50 -1.23 14.12 15.51
N ALA A 51 -1.08 15.23 16.24
CA ALA A 51 -0.88 16.57 15.69
C ALA A 51 0.45 16.73 14.91
N GLY A 52 1.46 15.92 15.23
CA GLY A 52 2.72 15.87 14.48
C GLY A 52 2.66 15.00 13.22
N HIS A 53 1.64 14.16 13.07
CA HIS A 53 1.47 13.30 11.91
C HIS A 53 0.75 14.09 10.82
N THR A 54 1.53 14.78 9.98
CA THR A 54 0.99 15.33 8.74
C THR A 54 0.47 14.15 7.91
N LEU A 55 -0.84 14.12 7.64
CA LEU A 55 -1.40 13.25 6.60
C LEU A 55 -0.82 13.74 5.28
N LEU A 56 0.36 13.21 4.93
CA LEU A 56 1.02 13.52 3.68
C LEU A 56 0.10 13.05 2.56
N GLN A 57 -0.04 13.89 1.53
CA GLN A 57 -0.71 13.47 0.31
C GLN A 57 -0.04 12.19 -0.20
N PRO A 58 -0.80 11.12 -0.48
CA PRO A 58 -0.23 9.90 -1.01
C PRO A 58 0.50 10.21 -2.32
N PRO A 59 1.62 9.53 -2.62
CA PRO A 59 2.29 9.67 -3.91
C PRO A 59 1.32 9.47 -5.07
N ALA A 60 1.46 10.26 -6.14
CA ALA A 60 0.52 10.22 -7.28
C ALA A 60 0.38 8.82 -7.91
N TRP A 61 1.45 8.02 -7.92
CA TRP A 61 1.41 6.64 -8.42
C TRP A 61 0.52 5.74 -7.55
N LEU A 62 0.47 5.95 -6.23
CA LEU A 62 -0.35 5.16 -5.30
C LEU A 62 -1.83 5.46 -5.51
N THR A 63 -2.17 6.73 -5.70
CA THR A 63 -3.53 7.15 -6.04
C THR A 63 -3.99 6.55 -7.37
N ARG A 64 -3.11 6.53 -8.38
CA ARG A 64 -3.40 5.92 -9.68
C ARG A 64 -3.67 4.41 -9.54
N GLN A 65 -2.83 3.71 -8.78
CA GLN A 65 -3.01 2.29 -8.51
C GLN A 65 -4.33 1.99 -7.80
N ALA A 66 -4.71 2.81 -6.81
CA ALA A 66 -6.00 2.68 -6.13
C ALA A 66 -7.19 2.86 -7.10
N MET A 67 -7.10 3.81 -8.04
CA MET A 67 -8.12 4.00 -9.10
C MET A 67 -8.15 2.84 -10.10
N GLY A 68 -6.98 2.29 -10.46
CA GLY A 68 -6.85 1.11 -11.31
C GLY A 68 -7.55 -0.11 -10.71
N LEU A 69 -7.31 -0.39 -9.42
CA LEU A 69 -7.98 -1.46 -8.69
C LEU A 69 -9.50 -1.31 -8.66
N PHE A 70 -9.99 -0.09 -8.46
CA PHE A 70 -11.42 0.19 -8.48
C PHE A 70 -12.06 -0.07 -9.85
N THR A 71 -11.35 0.30 -10.93
CA THR A 71 -11.79 0.03 -12.30
C THR A 71 -11.75 -1.47 -12.62
N TRP A 72 -10.67 -2.16 -12.25
CA TRP A 72 -10.52 -3.61 -12.41
C TRP A 72 -11.67 -4.37 -11.75
N ASN A 73 -12.06 -3.99 -10.54
CA ASN A 73 -13.18 -4.61 -9.81
C ASN A 73 -14.51 -4.47 -10.56
N LYS A 74 -14.73 -3.39 -11.31
CA LYS A 74 -15.95 -3.18 -12.11
C LYS A 74 -15.97 -4.00 -13.39
N THR A 75 -14.81 -4.25 -13.98
CA THR A 75 -14.68 -4.94 -15.28
C THR A 75 -14.34 -6.43 -15.13
N ARG A 76 -14.35 -6.96 -13.90
CA ARG A 76 -14.04 -8.37 -13.63
C ARG A 76 -15.14 -9.27 -14.20
N SER A 77 -14.92 -9.78 -15.40
CA SER A 77 -15.57 -11.00 -15.86
C SER A 77 -14.66 -12.19 -15.60
N PRO A 78 -15.19 -13.33 -15.11
CA PRO A 78 -14.43 -14.57 -15.06
C PRO A 78 -14.11 -15.00 -16.50
N GLU A 79 -12.87 -14.83 -16.92
CA GLU A 79 -12.38 -15.42 -18.17
C GLU A 79 -12.17 -16.92 -17.92
N ASN A 80 -12.92 -17.76 -18.62
CA ASN A 80 -12.69 -19.21 -18.72
C ASN A 80 -12.63 -19.95 -17.37
N GLY A 81 -13.37 -19.51 -16.35
CA GLY A 81 -13.41 -20.15 -15.03
C GLY A 81 -12.17 -19.91 -14.16
N LEU A 82 -11.24 -19.06 -14.61
CA LEU A 82 -10.01 -18.74 -13.90
C LEU A 82 -10.28 -17.72 -12.78
N GLN A 83 -9.82 -17.99 -11.56
CA GLN A 83 -10.00 -17.08 -10.44
C GLN A 83 -8.99 -15.92 -10.54
N ARG A 84 -9.47 -14.75 -10.97
CA ARG A 84 -8.66 -13.53 -11.00
C ARG A 84 -8.63 -12.84 -9.64
N ILE A 85 -7.43 -12.54 -9.13
CA ILE A 85 -7.21 -11.99 -7.80
C ILE A 85 -6.37 -10.71 -7.93
N PRO A 86 -6.86 -9.55 -7.48
CA PRO A 86 -6.10 -8.32 -7.55
C PRO A 86 -5.02 -8.34 -6.46
N ALA A 87 -3.86 -7.80 -6.81
CA ALA A 87 -2.73 -7.65 -5.90
C ALA A 87 -2.73 -6.23 -5.31
N LEU A 88 -2.75 -6.13 -3.99
CA LEU A 88 -2.72 -4.89 -3.23
C LEU A 88 -1.29 -4.60 -2.76
N LEU A 89 -0.80 -3.39 -2.99
CA LEU A 89 0.52 -2.99 -2.50
C LEU A 89 0.51 -2.86 -0.98
N LEU A 90 1.46 -3.51 -0.32
CA LEU A 90 1.68 -3.46 1.13
C LEU A 90 2.88 -2.60 1.51
N VAL A 91 3.99 -2.74 0.77
CA VAL A 91 5.27 -2.06 1.04
C VAL A 91 5.83 -1.54 -0.27
N ASP A 92 6.30 -0.31 -0.27
CA ASP A 92 7.12 0.25 -1.35
C ASP A 92 8.26 1.07 -0.74
N SER A 93 9.48 0.60 -0.99
CA SER A 93 10.72 1.23 -0.54
C SER A 93 10.89 2.69 -0.98
N PHE A 94 10.20 3.15 -2.02
CA PHE A 94 10.24 4.55 -2.45
C PHE A 94 9.19 5.44 -1.77
N ALA A 95 8.11 4.85 -1.26
CA ALA A 95 7.07 5.55 -0.48
C ALA A 95 7.52 5.75 0.97
N GLU A 96 8.18 4.75 1.51
CA GLU A 96 8.72 4.72 2.86
C GLU A 96 10.07 5.47 2.84
N GLY A 97 10.04 6.78 3.05
CA GLY A 97 11.26 7.59 3.18
C GLY A 97 12.25 6.92 4.14
N GLN A 98 13.32 6.34 3.60
CA GLN A 98 14.42 5.64 4.27
C GLN A 98 14.05 5.01 5.63
N LEU A 99 13.48 3.80 5.62
CA LEU A 99 13.43 2.98 6.83
C LEU A 99 14.86 2.68 7.32
N VAL A 100 15.16 3.12 8.55
CA VAL A 100 16.37 2.75 9.29
C VAL A 100 16.40 1.22 9.43
N GLY A 101 17.30 0.56 8.71
CA GLY A 101 17.48 -0.89 8.77
C GLY A 101 17.49 -1.62 7.42
N PHE A 102 17.14 -0.96 6.31
CA PHE A 102 17.40 -1.52 4.97
C PHE A 102 18.93 -1.57 4.76
N ARG A 103 19.52 -2.74 5.02
CA ARG A 103 20.94 -3.00 4.73
C ARG A 103 21.14 -3.00 3.22
N SER A 104 21.50 -1.84 2.67
CA SER A 104 22.13 -1.67 1.36
C SER A 104 21.62 -2.63 0.27
N ALA A 105 20.31 -2.65 0.02
CA ALA A 105 19.88 -2.90 -1.35
C ALA A 105 20.41 -1.70 -2.15
N SER A 106 21.07 -1.96 -3.28
CA SER A 106 21.56 -0.92 -4.19
C SER A 106 20.56 0.24 -4.24
N LEU A 107 21.04 1.48 -4.08
CA LEU A 107 20.20 2.70 -4.18
C LEU A 107 19.44 2.80 -5.52
N MET A 108 19.68 1.88 -6.46
CA MET A 108 19.06 1.78 -7.77
C MET A 108 17.97 0.70 -7.89
N ALA A 109 17.62 0.02 -6.80
CA ALA A 109 16.61 -1.04 -6.79
C ALA A 109 15.37 -0.63 -5.98
N ARG A 110 14.19 -0.58 -6.62
CA ARG A 110 12.90 -0.38 -5.93
C ARG A 110 12.33 -1.73 -5.51
N GLN A 111 12.18 -1.94 -4.21
CA GLN A 111 11.53 -3.12 -3.64
C GLN A 111 10.06 -2.83 -3.35
N MET A 112 9.18 -3.77 -3.71
CA MET A 112 7.75 -3.70 -3.46
C MET A 112 7.21 -5.07 -3.01
N LEU A 113 6.28 -5.05 -2.07
CA LEU A 113 5.56 -6.24 -1.62
C LEU A 113 4.07 -6.07 -1.90
N TYR A 114 3.49 -6.99 -2.65
CA TYR A 114 2.06 -7.05 -2.90
C TYR A 114 1.41 -8.23 -2.18
N ARG A 115 0.10 -8.14 -1.94
CA ARG A 115 -0.74 -9.25 -1.49
C ARG A 115 -1.85 -9.51 -2.49
N ALA A 116 -1.92 -10.73 -3.00
CA ALA A 116 -2.97 -11.20 -3.89
C ALA A 116 -3.62 -12.45 -3.27
N GLY A 117 -4.75 -12.27 -2.60
CA GLY A 117 -5.42 -13.36 -1.88
C GLY A 117 -4.48 -13.99 -0.85
N ASN A 118 -4.17 -15.27 -1.03
CA ASN A 118 -3.29 -16.03 -0.12
C ASN A 118 -1.81 -16.05 -0.56
N TYR A 119 -1.41 -15.16 -1.46
CA TYR A 119 -0.02 -15.01 -1.89
C TYR A 119 0.50 -13.62 -1.52
N ASN A 120 1.77 -13.57 -1.10
CA ASN A 120 2.55 -12.36 -1.16
C ASN A 120 3.38 -12.38 -2.44
N ILE A 121 3.50 -11.26 -3.14
CA ILE A 121 4.36 -11.15 -4.33
C ILE A 121 5.45 -10.15 -4.01
N ASN A 122 6.69 -10.62 -3.91
CA ASN A 122 7.84 -9.75 -3.79
C ASN A 122 8.30 -9.32 -5.18
N LEU A 123 8.51 -8.02 -5.40
CA LEU A 123 9.02 -7.44 -6.63
C LEU A 123 10.24 -6.57 -6.36
N SER A 124 11.25 -6.73 -7.22
CA SER A 124 12.45 -5.91 -7.26
C SER A 124 12.63 -5.33 -8.67
N LEU A 125 12.69 -4.02 -8.78
CA LEU A 125 12.92 -3.30 -10.04
C LEU A 125 14.34 -2.77 -10.03
N ASN A 126 15.17 -3.28 -10.93
CA ASN A 126 16.58 -2.91 -11.05
C ASN A 126 16.82 -2.08 -12.31
N TYR A 127 17.41 -0.90 -12.18
CA TYR A 127 17.77 -0.09 -13.35
C TYR A 127 18.98 -0.66 -14.10
N LEU A 128 18.86 -0.75 -15.41
CA LEU A 128 19.95 -1.10 -16.32
C LEU A 128 20.38 0.14 -17.10
N GLU A 129 21.37 0.88 -16.56
CA GLU A 129 21.83 2.16 -17.12
C GLU A 129 22.16 2.10 -18.62
N ARG A 130 22.89 1.07 -19.05
CA ARG A 130 23.33 0.92 -20.45
C ARG A 130 22.17 0.79 -21.43
N MET A 131 21.07 0.18 -21.00
CA MET A 131 19.89 -0.07 -21.84
C MET A 131 18.76 0.93 -21.59
N ARG A 132 18.90 1.82 -20.60
CA ARG A 132 17.85 2.72 -20.12
C ARG A 132 16.52 1.98 -19.88
N ALA A 133 16.63 0.81 -19.28
CA ALA A 133 15.53 -0.12 -19.07
C ALA A 133 15.58 -0.66 -17.63
N ILE A 134 14.55 -1.42 -17.25
CA ILE A 134 14.42 -2.04 -15.94
C ILE A 134 14.35 -3.54 -16.11
N ASP A 135 15.01 -4.25 -15.20
CA ASP A 135 14.74 -5.66 -14.94
C ASP A 135 13.78 -5.78 -13.76
N ILE A 136 12.67 -6.49 -13.98
CA ILE A 136 11.68 -6.81 -12.97
C ILE A 136 11.90 -8.25 -12.54
N ILE A 137 12.31 -8.42 -11.30
CA ILE A 137 12.46 -9.73 -10.66
C ILE A 137 11.31 -9.90 -9.69
N GLY A 138 10.63 -11.02 -9.74
CA GLY A 138 9.50 -11.26 -8.87
C GLY A 138 9.33 -12.70 -8.43
N GLN A 139 8.62 -12.90 -7.33
CA GLN A 139 8.25 -14.21 -6.83
C GLN A 139 6.93 -14.13 -6.04
N PRO A 140 5.87 -14.80 -6.51
CA PRO A 140 4.70 -15.10 -5.69
C PRO A 140 5.07 -16.18 -4.67
N MET A 141 4.79 -15.90 -3.41
CA MET A 141 5.05 -16.76 -2.27
C MET A 141 3.74 -17.08 -1.57
N PRO A 142 3.37 -18.35 -1.43
CA PRO A 142 2.19 -18.73 -0.67
C PRO A 142 2.33 -18.33 0.81
N LEU A 143 1.22 -17.91 1.42
CA LEU A 143 1.18 -17.58 2.86
C LEU A 143 1.15 -18.81 3.78
N CYS A 144 0.80 -19.98 3.24
CA CYS A 144 0.70 -21.23 3.97
C CYS A 144 1.24 -22.39 3.12
N ALA A 145 1.76 -23.43 3.77
CA ALA A 145 2.47 -24.53 3.11
C ALA A 145 1.57 -25.48 2.28
N ASP A 146 0.26 -25.38 2.45
CA ASP A 146 -0.76 -26.12 1.70
C ASP A 146 -1.10 -25.50 0.34
N LEU A 147 -0.63 -24.28 0.09
CA LEU A 147 -0.84 -23.58 -1.17
C LEU A 147 0.26 -23.94 -2.18
N GLU A 148 -0.16 -23.98 -3.44
CA GLU A 148 0.69 -24.36 -4.56
C GLU A 148 1.76 -23.28 -4.83
N ILE A 149 3.01 -23.70 -4.98
CA ILE A 149 4.03 -22.81 -5.56
C ILE A 149 3.66 -22.63 -7.03
N LEU A 150 3.55 -21.37 -7.48
CA LEU A 150 3.21 -21.04 -8.86
C LEU A 150 4.38 -21.29 -9.82
N ALA A 151 4.84 -22.54 -9.93
CA ALA A 151 5.91 -22.96 -10.83
C ALA A 151 5.41 -23.12 -12.26
N GLY A 152 6.21 -22.68 -13.26
CA GLY A 152 5.84 -22.74 -14.67
C GLY A 152 4.68 -21.82 -15.09
N ALA A 153 4.21 -20.97 -14.18
CA ALA A 153 3.15 -20.00 -14.39
C ALA A 153 3.56 -18.98 -15.47
N ASP A 154 2.60 -18.60 -16.31
CA ASP A 154 2.82 -17.57 -17.32
C ASP A 154 2.84 -16.19 -16.65
N VAL A 155 3.91 -15.44 -16.87
CA VAL A 155 4.08 -14.09 -16.33
C VAL A 155 4.11 -13.11 -17.48
N GLU A 156 3.15 -12.20 -17.52
CA GLU A 156 2.97 -11.25 -18.62
C GLU A 156 3.00 -9.81 -18.11
N MET A 157 3.71 -8.94 -18.83
CA MET A 157 3.67 -7.49 -18.67
C MET A 157 2.84 -6.88 -19.78
N LEU A 158 1.78 -6.18 -19.41
CA LEU A 158 0.84 -5.56 -20.33
C LEU A 158 0.95 -4.04 -20.28
N LYS A 159 0.91 -3.39 -21.44
CA LYS A 159 0.77 -1.94 -21.55
C LYS A 159 -0.47 -1.66 -22.38
N ASN A 160 -1.43 -0.93 -21.81
CA ASN A 160 -2.74 -0.70 -22.45
C ASN A 160 -3.40 -2.02 -22.89
N SER A 161 -3.37 -3.03 -22.03
CA SER A 161 -3.89 -4.39 -22.30
C SER A 161 -3.19 -5.19 -23.41
N ILE A 162 -2.05 -4.72 -23.93
CA ILE A 162 -1.24 -5.44 -24.92
C ILE A 162 -0.03 -6.05 -24.21
N VAL A 163 0.18 -7.36 -24.38
CA VAL A 163 1.36 -8.05 -23.85
C VAL A 163 2.61 -7.49 -24.54
N THR A 164 3.49 -6.89 -23.74
CA THR A 164 4.75 -6.29 -24.20
C THR A 164 5.97 -7.15 -23.89
N CYS A 165 5.88 -7.97 -22.85
CA CYS A 165 6.91 -8.94 -22.46
C CYS A 165 6.24 -10.09 -21.72
N ALA A 166 6.78 -11.29 -21.85
CA ALA A 166 6.30 -12.46 -21.15
C ALA A 166 7.45 -13.40 -20.79
N THR A 167 7.30 -14.13 -19.69
CA THR A 167 8.23 -15.16 -19.23
C THR A 167 7.45 -16.25 -18.50
N LYS A 168 8.14 -17.30 -18.04
CA LYS A 168 7.59 -18.29 -17.12
C LYS A 168 8.32 -18.26 -15.79
N SER A 169 7.60 -18.55 -14.72
CA SER A 169 8.23 -18.76 -13.41
C SER A 169 8.99 -20.09 -13.37
N ASN A 170 10.04 -20.14 -12.56
CA ASN A 170 10.82 -21.36 -12.30
C ASN A 170 10.14 -22.25 -11.24
N GLU A 171 10.81 -23.33 -10.83
CA GLU A 171 10.31 -24.29 -9.83
C GLU A 171 10.02 -23.68 -8.44
N PHE A 172 10.54 -22.49 -8.16
CA PHE A 172 10.29 -21.74 -6.92
C PHE A 172 9.25 -20.63 -7.10
N GLY A 173 8.63 -20.51 -8.27
CA GLY A 173 7.71 -19.43 -8.61
C GLY A 173 8.41 -18.10 -8.94
N ALA A 174 9.74 -18.05 -8.96
CA ALA A 174 10.48 -16.83 -9.28
C ALA A 174 10.55 -16.60 -10.79
N PHE A 175 10.54 -15.34 -11.21
CA PHE A 175 10.60 -14.93 -12.60
C PHE A 175 11.45 -13.67 -12.78
N ILE A 176 11.92 -13.47 -14.01
CA ILE A 176 12.67 -12.29 -14.43
C ILE A 176 12.12 -11.82 -15.79
N LEU A 177 11.77 -10.54 -15.85
CA LEU A 177 11.41 -9.82 -17.07
C LEU A 177 12.48 -8.74 -17.29
N SER A 178 13.26 -8.88 -18.35
CA SER A 178 14.42 -8.00 -18.58
C SER A 178 14.19 -6.97 -19.68
N GLY A 179 14.89 -5.84 -19.56
CA GLY A 179 14.89 -4.82 -20.62
C GLY A 179 13.55 -4.11 -20.80
N ILE A 180 12.76 -3.99 -19.73
CA ILE A 180 11.47 -3.32 -19.76
C ILE A 180 11.67 -1.80 -19.78
N PRO A 181 11.13 -1.06 -20.77
CA PRO A 181 11.15 0.40 -20.74
C PRO A 181 10.43 0.94 -19.50
N GLU A 182 10.90 2.07 -18.98
CA GLU A 182 10.21 2.74 -17.87
C GLU A 182 8.78 3.15 -18.26
N GLY A 183 7.84 2.96 -17.34
CA GLY A 183 6.44 3.31 -17.58
C GLY A 183 5.48 2.59 -16.65
N ILE A 184 4.21 2.62 -17.03
CA ILE A 184 3.12 2.01 -16.26
C ILE A 184 2.60 0.80 -17.02
N TYR A 185 2.43 -0.29 -16.29
CA TYR A 185 2.10 -1.60 -16.83
C TYR A 185 1.13 -2.33 -15.91
N ASP A 186 0.45 -3.33 -16.43
CA ASP A 186 -0.15 -4.37 -15.60
C ASP A 186 0.79 -5.59 -15.60
N LEU A 187 0.99 -6.22 -14.45
CA LEU A 187 1.71 -7.47 -14.32
C LEU A 187 0.72 -8.58 -13.98
N ARG A 188 0.74 -9.65 -14.77
CA ARG A 188 -0.12 -10.81 -14.61
C ARG A 188 0.72 -12.04 -14.33
N VAL A 189 0.35 -12.81 -13.31
CA VAL A 189 0.90 -14.16 -13.07
C VAL A 189 -0.25 -15.14 -13.17
N LYS A 190 -0.20 -16.07 -14.13
CA LYS A 190 -1.30 -16.97 -14.46
C LYS A 190 -0.87 -18.43 -14.30
N SER A 191 -1.63 -19.16 -13.50
CA SER A 191 -1.61 -20.62 -13.41
C SER A 191 -2.85 -21.22 -14.07
N GLU A 192 -3.04 -22.53 -13.95
CA GLU A 192 -4.25 -23.20 -14.46
C GLU A 192 -5.54 -22.78 -13.74
N LYS A 193 -5.44 -22.42 -12.47
CA LYS A 193 -6.61 -22.15 -11.61
C LYS A 193 -6.79 -20.68 -11.28
N GLU A 194 -5.69 -19.94 -11.19
CA GLU A 194 -5.68 -18.61 -10.63
C GLU A 194 -4.85 -17.65 -11.48
N GLN A 195 -5.21 -16.37 -11.40
CA GLN A 195 -4.44 -15.29 -11.99
C GLN A 195 -4.30 -14.17 -10.98
N LEU A 196 -3.06 -13.81 -10.68
CA LEU A 196 -2.71 -12.69 -9.82
C LEU A 196 -2.46 -11.47 -10.72
N ASP A 197 -3.20 -10.38 -10.48
CA ASP A 197 -3.12 -9.15 -11.28
C ASP A 197 -2.57 -8.00 -10.42
N ILE A 198 -1.37 -7.50 -10.71
CA ILE A 198 -0.91 -6.19 -10.24
C ILE A 198 -1.27 -5.17 -11.31
N VAL A 199 -2.21 -4.28 -11.00
CA VAL A 199 -2.66 -3.23 -11.92
C VAL A 199 -1.92 -1.93 -11.70
N GLU A 200 -1.70 -1.18 -12.79
CA GLU A 200 -1.04 0.13 -12.77
C GLU A 200 0.32 0.10 -12.02
N LEU A 201 1.09 -0.98 -12.22
CA LEU A 201 2.46 -1.12 -11.75
C LEU A 201 3.30 0.01 -12.36
N ASP A 202 3.75 0.91 -11.50
CA ASP A 202 4.71 1.96 -11.86
C ASP A 202 6.12 1.36 -11.94
N ALA A 203 6.51 0.90 -13.14
CA ALA A 203 7.86 0.42 -13.43
C ALA A 203 8.78 1.60 -13.73
N THR A 204 9.01 2.44 -12.72
CA THR A 204 9.99 3.53 -12.77
C THR A 204 10.94 3.45 -11.57
N VAL A 205 12.17 3.89 -11.78
CA VAL A 205 13.22 3.94 -10.76
C VAL A 205 13.70 5.38 -10.59
N ARG A 206 13.92 5.80 -9.33
CA ARG A 206 14.40 7.16 -9.05
C ARG A 206 15.84 7.28 -9.52
N ARG A 207 16.10 8.28 -10.34
CA ARG A 207 17.45 8.68 -10.73
C ARG A 207 17.96 9.67 -9.68
N HIS A 208 19.12 9.38 -9.08
CA HIS A 208 19.85 10.34 -8.26
C HIS A 208 20.82 11.13 -9.12
#